data_AF-A0A1G9K0Q8-F1
#
_entry.id   AF-A0A1G9K0Q8-F1
#
_cell.length_a   1.000
_cell.length_b   1.000
_cell.length_c   1.000
_cell.angle_alpha   90.00
_cell.angle_beta   90.00
_cell.angle_gamma   90.00
#
_symmetry.space_group_name_H-M   'P 1'
#
loop_
_entity.id
_entity.type
_entity.pdbx_description
1 polymer ?
#
loop_
_entity_poly.entity_id
_entity_poly.type
_entity_poly.pdbx_seq_one_letter_code
_entity_poly.pdbx_strand_id
1 'polypeptide(L)'
;MFTGAFWKSTAERMIRTFAQAVLGVAGGDGLGIVDVDWGGAFSVGGLAAVLALLTAIVTSGGTNGPGITEKVNEPDTPRLPSI
;
A
#
# COMPACT_ATOMS: atom_id res chain seq x y z
N MET A 1 -6.77 -12.14 4.68
CA MET A 1 -6.61 -12.43 3.24
C MET A 1 -7.91 -12.79 2.51
N PHE A 2 -8.90 -13.46 3.13
CA PHE A 2 -10.12 -13.91 2.41
C PHE A 2 -11.26 -12.88 2.33
N THR A 3 -11.06 -11.64 2.78
CA THR A 3 -12.10 -10.60 2.77
C THR A 3 -11.93 -9.65 1.59
N GLY A 4 -13.04 -9.19 1.00
CA GLY A 4 -13.01 -8.21 -0.09
C GLY A 4 -12.32 -6.88 0.28
N ALA A 5 -12.45 -6.45 1.55
CA ALA A 5 -11.78 -5.26 2.06
C ALA A 5 -10.24 -5.37 2.03
N PHE A 6 -9.69 -6.55 2.31
CA PHE A 6 -8.25 -6.80 2.23
C PHE A 6 -7.74 -6.66 0.79
N TRP A 7 -8.42 -7.28 -0.17
CA TRP A 7 -8.04 -7.21 -1.58
C TRP A 7 -8.18 -5.80 -2.15
N LYS A 8 -9.21 -5.06 -1.74
CA LYS A 8 -9.39 -3.64 -2.13
C LYS A 8 -8.22 -2.78 -1.64
N SER A 9 -7.86 -2.89 -0.35
CA SER A 9 -6.73 -2.15 0.21
C SER A 9 -5.39 -2.56 -0.41
N THR A 10 -5.21 -3.86 -0.68
CA THR A 10 -4.00 -4.39 -1.31
C THR A 10 -3.85 -3.87 -2.74
N ALA A 11 -4.92 -3.91 -3.54
CA ALA A 11 -4.92 -3.39 -4.91
C ALA A 11 -4.60 -1.90 -4.94
N GLU A 12 -5.19 -1.11 -4.05
CA GLU A 12 -4.89 0.33 -3.94
C GLU A 12 -3.41 0.57 -3.63
N ARG A 13 -2.81 -0.19 -2.70
CA ARG A 13 -1.38 -0.11 -2.38
C ARG A 13 -0.51 -0.52 -3.55
N MET A 14 -0.84 -1.61 -4.25
CA MET A 14 -0.11 -2.06 -5.43
C MET A 14 -0.07 -0.98 -6.52
N ILE A 15 -1.23 -0.39 -6.85
CA ILE A 15 -1.33 0.67 -7.86
C ILE A 15 -0.55 1.92 -7.44
N ARG A 16 -0.63 2.29 -6.16
CA ARG A 16 0.13 3.42 -5.61
C ARG A 16 1.64 3.19 -5.72
N THR A 17 2.12 2.00 -5.35
CA THR A 17 3.53 1.63 -5.46
C THR A 17 3.99 1.57 -6.91
N PHE A 18 3.17 1.02 -7.82
CA PHE A 18 3.42 1.04 -9.25
C PHE A 18 3.63 2.48 -9.75
N ALA A 19 2.68 3.37 -9.48
CA ALA A 19 2.74 4.76 -9.92
C ALA A 19 3.97 5.47 -9.36
N GLN A 20 4.25 5.32 -8.06
CA GLN A 20 5.43 5.93 -7.42
C GLN A 20 6.74 5.44 -8.04
N ALA A 21 6.86 4.15 -8.35
CA ALA A 21 8.04 3.57 -8.99
C ALA A 21 8.20 4.06 -10.44
N VAL A 22 7.12 4.07 -11.23
CA VAL A 22 7.14 4.61 -12.60
C VAL A 22 7.54 6.07 -12.59
N LEU A 23 6.96 6.89 -11.70
CA LEU A 23 7.30 8.31 -11.56
C LEU A 23 8.77 8.52 -11.16
N GLY A 24 9.31 7.67 -10.30
CA GLY A 24 10.72 7.74 -9.88
C GLY A 24 11.69 7.47 -11.03
N VAL A 25 11.39 6.48 -11.87
CA VAL A 25 12.22 6.15 -13.04
C VAL A 25 12.02 7.16 -14.17
N ALA A 26 10.76 7.45 -14.53
CA ALA A 26 10.44 8.36 -15.62
C ALA A 26 10.83 9.82 -15.34
N GLY A 27 10.76 10.24 -14.07
CA GLY A 27 11.08 11.62 -13.66
C GLY A 27 12.55 11.86 -13.31
N GLY A 28 13.38 10.80 -13.25
CA GLY A 28 14.76 10.89 -12.77
C GLY A 28 15.72 11.58 -13.74
N ASP A 29 15.50 11.42 -15.04
CA ASP A 29 16.47 11.79 -16.08
C ASP A 29 16.19 13.14 -16.76
N GLY A 30 15.12 13.85 -16.36
CA GLY A 30 14.74 15.15 -16.94
C GLY A 30 14.27 15.08 -18.40
N LEU A 31 13.96 13.88 -18.90
CA LEU A 31 13.49 13.62 -20.25
C LEU A 31 12.04 14.11 -20.46
N GLY A 32 11.72 14.46 -21.71
CA GLY A 32 10.35 14.75 -22.12
C GLY A 32 9.46 13.51 -22.10
N ILE A 33 8.13 13.69 -22.03
CA ILE A 33 7.16 12.57 -21.93
C ILE A 33 7.28 11.53 -23.05
N VAL A 34 7.82 11.91 -24.21
CA VAL A 34 8.03 11.01 -25.36
C VAL A 34 9.41 10.36 -25.37
N ASP A 35 10.38 10.92 -24.67
CA ASP A 35 11.77 10.46 -24.67
C ASP A 35 12.09 9.49 -23.52
N VAL A 36 11.20 9.39 -22.53
CA VAL A 36 11.29 8.44 -21.41
C VAL A 36 11.27 6.99 -21.92
N ASP A 37 12.16 6.15 -21.37
CA ASP A 37 12.07 4.69 -21.52
C ASP A 37 10.87 4.12 -20.75
N TRP A 38 9.72 4.14 -21.40
CA TRP A 38 8.48 3.58 -20.88
C TRP A 38 8.57 2.07 -20.62
N GLY A 39 9.38 1.34 -21.40
CA GLY A 39 9.57 -0.08 -21.24
C GLY A 39 10.25 -0.40 -19.91
N GLY A 40 11.37 0.28 -19.63
CA GLY A 40 12.07 0.20 -18.35
C GLY A 40 11.21 0.66 -17.18
N ALA A 41 10.55 1.81 -17.31
CA ALA A 41 9.72 2.38 -16.25
C ALA A 41 8.57 1.45 -15.84
N PHE A 42 7.84 0.87 -16.80
CA PHE A 42 6.76 -0.08 -16.51
C PHE A 42 7.28 -1.42 -15.97
N SER A 43 8.47 -1.86 -16.38
CA SER A 43 9.09 -3.08 -15.84
C SER A 43 9.44 -2.90 -14.35
N VAL A 44 10.07 -1.79 -13.98
CA VAL A 44 10.38 -1.45 -12.58
C VAL A 44 9.10 -1.25 -11.78
N GLY A 45 8.13 -0.51 -12.32
CA GLY A 45 6.83 -0.32 -11.69
C GLY A 45 6.10 -1.64 -11.43
N GLY A 46 6.08 -2.53 -12.42
CA GLY A 46 5.48 -3.85 -12.32
C GLY A 46 6.13 -4.71 -11.23
N LEU A 47 7.47 -4.72 -11.17
CA LEU A 47 8.20 -5.39 -10.10
C LEU A 47 7.83 -4.83 -8.73
N ALA A 48 7.79 -3.50 -8.58
CA ALA A 48 7.44 -2.85 -7.32
C ALA A 48 6.00 -3.18 -6.87
N ALA A 49 5.05 -3.27 -7.81
CA ALA A 49 3.68 -3.69 -7.52
C ALA A 49 3.61 -5.15 -7.05
N VAL A 50 4.37 -6.06 -7.65
CA VAL A 50 4.47 -7.46 -7.22
C VAL A 50 5.06 -7.55 -5.82
N LEU A 51 6.12 -6.78 -5.53
CA LEU A 51 6.71 -6.73 -4.19
C LEU A 51 5.72 -6.18 -3.15
N ALA A 52 4.91 -5.18 -3.50
CA ALA A 52 3.85 -4.67 -2.64
C ALA A 52 2.78 -5.73 -2.34
N LEU A 53 2.39 -6.51 -3.34
CA LEU A 53 1.47 -7.65 -3.17
C LEU A 53 2.07 -8.72 -2.24
N LEU A 54 3.31 -9.15 -2.49
CA LEU A 54 3.99 -10.13 -1.67
C LEU A 54 4.12 -9.65 -0.22
N THR A 55 4.46 -8.37 -0.03
CA THR A 55 4.51 -7.74 1.30
C THR A 55 3.13 -7.76 1.97
N ALA A 56 2.05 -7.45 1.24
CA ALA A 56 0.69 -7.52 1.77
C ALA A 56 0.32 -8.94 2.18
N ILE A 57 0.71 -9.96 1.41
CA ILE A 57 0.47 -11.37 1.75
C ILE A 57 1.22 -11.76 3.02
N VAL A 58 2.53 -11.47 3.09
CA VAL A 58 3.37 -11.77 4.27
C VAL A 58 2.84 -11.08 5.53
N THR A 59 2.46 -9.80 5.42
CA THR A 59 1.95 -9.03 6.55
C THR A 59 0.51 -9.38 6.95
N SER A 60 -0.27 -10.03 6.07
CA SER A 60 -1.66 -10.40 6.35
C SER A 60 -1.84 -11.54 7.35
N GLY A 61 -0.77 -12.26 7.70
CA GLY A 61 -0.76 -13.35 8.69
C GLY A 61 -0.46 -12.91 10.12
N GLY A 62 -0.12 -11.64 10.35
CA GLY A 62 0.16 -11.08 11.68
C GLY A 62 -1.13 -10.80 12.48
N THR A 63 -1.13 -11.11 13.77
CA THR A 63 -2.27 -10.90 14.68
C THR A 63 -2.58 -9.41 14.87
N ASN A 64 -3.76 -8.97 14.38
CA ASN A 64 -4.53 -7.76 14.73
C ASN A 64 -3.78 -6.43 15.01
N GLY A 65 -3.97 -5.42 14.15
CA GLY A 65 -3.70 -3.99 14.43
C GLY A 65 -2.59 -3.37 13.54
N PRO A 66 -2.54 -2.04 13.35
CA PRO A 66 -1.68 -1.37 12.36
C PRO A 66 -0.21 -1.25 12.83
N GLY A 67 0.38 -2.37 13.25
CA GLY A 67 1.72 -2.47 13.81
C GLY A 67 1.81 -3.66 14.77
N ILE A 68 3.02 -4.17 15.02
CA ILE A 68 3.26 -5.34 15.89
C ILE A 68 2.84 -5.11 17.37
N THR A 69 2.42 -3.91 17.77
CA THR A 69 2.13 -3.59 19.19
C THR A 69 0.85 -2.81 19.49
N GLU A 70 -0.07 -2.54 18.56
CA GLU A 70 -1.23 -1.70 18.89
C GLU A 70 -2.57 -2.25 18.37
N LYS A 71 -3.47 -2.57 19.30
CA LYS A 71 -4.90 -2.41 19.10
C LYS A 71 -5.27 -1.01 19.59
N VAL A 72 -5.84 -0.18 18.71
CA VAL A 72 -6.52 1.04 19.14
C VAL A 72 -7.69 0.60 20.01
N ASN A 73 -7.56 0.84 21.31
CA ASN A 73 -8.64 0.75 22.27
C ASN A 73 -9.48 2.01 22.07
N GLU A 74 -10.70 1.91 21.55
CA GLU A 74 -11.65 3.00 21.71
C GLU A 74 -11.92 3.14 23.22
N PRO A 75 -11.75 4.32 23.84
CA PRO A 75 -12.30 4.55 25.16
C PRO A 75 -13.82 4.43 25.06
N ASP A 76 -14.32 3.37 25.69
CA ASP A 76 -15.73 3.14 25.98
C ASP A 76 -16.33 4.46 26.48
N THR A 77 -17.40 4.90 25.82
CA THR A 77 -18.12 6.14 26.17
C THR A 77 -18.41 6.11 27.68
N PRO A 78 -17.96 7.07 28.51
CA PRO A 78 -18.32 7.08 29.91
C PRO A 78 -19.84 7.24 30.02
N ARG A 79 -20.54 6.18 30.42
CA ARG A 79 -21.93 6.29 30.86
C ARG A 79 -21.92 7.11 32.14
N LEU A 80 -22.20 8.40 32.02
CA LEU A 80 -22.42 9.28 33.17
C LEU A 80 -23.54 8.69 34.04
N PRO A 81 -23.34 8.52 35.35
CA PRO A 81 -24.43 8.22 36.28
C PRO A 81 -25.38 9.41 36.33
N SER A 82 -26.67 9.15 36.18
CA SER A 82 -27.74 10.09 36.49
C SER A 82 -27.75 10.36 38.01
N ILE A 83 -27.39 11.60 38.38
CA ILE A 83 -27.63 12.18 39.71
C ILE A 83 -28.38 13.49 39.51
#